data_AF-V5XBC1-F1
#
_entry.id   AF-V5XBC1-F1
#
_cell.length_a   1.000
_cell.length_b   1.000
_cell.length_c   1.000
_cell.angle_alpha   90.00
_cell.angle_beta   90.00
_cell.angle_gamma   90.00
#
_symmetry.space_group_name_H-M   'P 1'
#
loop_
_entity.id
_entity.type
_entity.pdbx_description
1 polymer ?
#
loop_
_entity_poly.entity_id
_entity_poly.type
_entity_poly.pdbx_seq_one_letter_code
_entity_poly.pdbx_strand_id
1 'polypeptide(L)' 'MAKSSSTRVTSAKVAKQASALLSNPKTSAKTKSVAASALSQAKSKRK' A
#
# COMPACT_ATOMS: atom_id res chain seq x y z
N MET A 1 12.30 22.88 -13.33
CA MET A 1 12.52 21.76 -12.40
C MET A 1 11.67 20.57 -12.84
N ALA A 2 12.24 19.63 -13.61
CA ALA A 2 11.53 18.39 -13.94
C ALA A 2 11.58 17.47 -12.71
N LYS A 3 10.49 17.42 -11.94
CA LYS A 3 10.37 16.49 -10.82
C LYS A 3 10.18 15.11 -11.42
N SER A 4 11.26 14.34 -11.50
CA SER A 4 11.21 12.91 -11.81
C SER A 4 10.27 12.25 -10.80
N SER A 5 9.01 12.07 -11.19
CA SER A 5 7.98 11.38 -10.43
C SER A 5 8.25 9.89 -10.54
N SER A 6 9.37 9.46 -9.94
CA SER A 6 9.60 8.04 -9.64
C SER A 6 8.39 7.58 -8.84
N THR A 7 7.45 6.95 -9.56
CA THR A 7 6.20 6.44 -9.01
C THR A 7 6.62 5.20 -8.24
N ARG A 8 7.21 5.40 -7.06
CA ARG A 8 7.61 4.35 -6.12
C ARG A 8 6.33 3.76 -5.56
N VAL A 9 5.64 3.01 -6.40
CA VAL A 9 4.46 2.25 -6.05
C VAL A 9 4.89 1.08 -5.19
N THR A 10 4.05 0.76 -4.23
CA THR A 10 4.19 -0.46 -3.47
C THR A 10 4.06 -1.64 -4.44
N SER A 11 5.08 -2.51 -4.48
CA SER A 11 5.10 -3.66 -5.38
C SER A 11 3.86 -4.54 -5.19
N ALA A 12 3.40 -5.19 -6.27
CA ALA A 12 2.19 -6.03 -6.25
C ALA A 12 2.22 -7.09 -5.13
N LYS A 13 3.40 -7.62 -4.79
CA LYS A 13 3.59 -8.56 -3.68
C LYS A 13 3.23 -7.95 -2.32
N VAL A 14 3.69 -6.74 -2.06
CA VAL A 14 3.43 -6.02 -0.80
C VAL A 14 1.97 -5.55 -0.75
N ALA A 15 1.39 -5.11 -1.87
CA ALA A 15 -0.03 -4.78 -1.94
C ALA A 15 -0.91 -6.01 -1.63
N LYS A 16 -0.55 -7.19 -2.14
CA LYS A 16 -1.28 -8.44 -1.91
C LYS A 16 -1.21 -8.88 -0.44
N GLN A 17 -0.02 -8.77 0.17
CA GLN A 17 0.16 -9.01 1.60
C GLN A 17 -0.59 -7.99 2.46
N ALA A 18 -0.56 -6.71 2.10
CA ALA A 18 -1.30 -5.66 2.79
C ALA A 18 -2.82 -5.87 2.71
N SER A 19 -3.36 -6.26 1.55
CA SER A 19 -4.78 -6.65 1.43
C SER A 19 -5.11 -7.84 2.34
N ALA A 20 -4.28 -8.88 2.35
CA ALA A 20 -4.50 -10.05 3.20
C ALA A 20 -4.48 -9.69 4.69
N LEU A 21 -3.55 -8.82 5.09
CA LEU A 21 -3.45 -8.31 6.47
C LEU A 21 -4.64 -7.42 6.84
N LEU A 22 -5.15 -6.61 5.91
CA LEU A 22 -6.31 -5.75 6.14
C LEU A 22 -7.61 -6.57 6.28
N SER A 23 -7.71 -7.67 5.54
CA SER A 23 -8.85 -8.60 5.55
C SER A 23 -8.87 -9.51 6.78
N ASN A 24 -7.73 -9.67 7.46
CA ASN A 24 -7.62 -10.58 8.59
C ASN A 24 -8.21 -9.94 9.86
N PRO A 25 -9.14 -10.60 10.58
CA PRO A 25 -9.66 -10.09 11.85
C PRO A 25 -8.63 -10.11 12.98
N LYS A 26 -7.58 -10.96 12.89
CA LYS A 26 -6.52 -11.10 13.90
C LYS A 26 -5.39 -10.06 13.80
N THR A 27 -5.37 -9.23 12.77
CA THR A 27 -4.32 -8.20 12.63
C THR A 27 -4.60 -6.99 13.51
N SER A 28 -3.55 -6.53 14.20
CA SER A 28 -3.61 -5.36 15.06
C SER A 28 -3.95 -4.10 14.26
N ALA A 29 -4.67 -3.17 14.89
CA ALA A 29 -5.12 -1.92 14.26
C ALA A 29 -3.95 -1.13 13.64
N LYS A 30 -2.78 -1.16 14.29
CA LYS A 30 -1.55 -0.52 13.79
C LYS A 30 -1.10 -1.11 12.44
N THR A 31 -1.14 -2.44 12.32
CA THR A 31 -0.80 -3.16 11.09
C THR A 31 -1.83 -2.87 9.99
N LYS A 32 -3.12 -2.76 10.33
CA LYS A 32 -4.16 -2.37 9.37
C LYS A 32 -3.93 -0.96 8.82
N SER A 33 -3.55 0.01 9.65
CA SER A 33 -3.21 1.37 9.17
C SER A 33 -2.01 1.38 8.23
N VAL A 34 -0.96 0.61 8.54
CA VAL A 34 0.22 0.49 7.67
C VAL A 34 -0.15 -0.21 6.36
N ALA A 35 -0.93 -1.30 6.42
CA ALA A 35 -1.42 -2.02 5.25
C ALA A 35 -2.32 -1.15 4.36
N ALA A 36 -3.22 -0.36 4.95
CA ALA A 36 -4.06 0.58 4.22
C ALA A 36 -3.22 1.67 3.52
N SER A 37 -2.22 2.21 4.22
CA SER A 37 -1.28 3.20 3.65
C SER A 37 -0.47 2.61 2.49
N ALA A 38 -0.03 1.35 2.62
CA ALA A 38 0.66 0.62 1.56
C ALA A 38 -0.26 0.32 0.36
N LEU A 39 -1.53 -0.02 0.61
CA LEU A 39 -2.52 -0.24 -0.46
C LEU A 39 -2.82 1.05 -1.23
N SER A 40 -2.91 2.17 -0.50
CA SER A 40 -3.16 3.49 -1.09
C SER A 40 -2.00 3.91 -2.00
N GLN A 41 -0.76 3.64 -1.58
CA GLN A 41 0.45 3.85 -2.38
C GLN A 41 0.56 2.87 -3.56
N ALA A 42 0.06 1.63 -3.43
CA ALA A 42 -0.06 0.70 -4.55
C ALA A 42 -1.07 1.17 -5.60
N LYS A 43 -2.18 1.79 -5.16
CA LYS A 43 -3.22 2.37 -6.03
C LYS A 43 -2.87 3.76 -6.56
N SER A 44 -1.83 4.40 -6.03
CA SER A 44 -1.33 5.70 -6.50
C SER A 44 -0.60 5.58 -7.85
N LYS A 45 -1.23 4.91 -8.81
CA LYS A 45 -1.09 5.16 -10.23
C LYS A 45 -2.37 5.86 -10.68
N ARG A 46 -2.63 7.05 -10.13
CA ARG A 46 -3.65 7.95 -10.68
C ARG A 46 -2.95 9.16 -11.28
N LYS A 47 -2.81 9.03 -12.61
CA LYS A 47 -2.62 10.02 -13.68
C LYS A 47 -1.34 10.84 -13.68
#